data_AF-A0A174LNY4-F1
#
_entry.id   AF-A0A174LNY4-F1
#
_cell.length_a   1.000
_cell.length_b   1.000
_cell.length_c   1.000
_cell.angle_alpha   90.00
_cell.angle_beta   90.00
_cell.angle_gamma   90.00
#
_symmetry.space_group_name_H-M   'P 1'
#
loop_
_entity.id
_entity.type
_entity.pdbx_description
1 polymer ?
#
loop_
_entity_poly.entity_id
_entity_poly.type
_entity_poly.pdbx_seq_one_letter_code
_entity_poly.pdbx_strand_id
1 'polypeptide(L)' 'MKNMIFRKRLVRSEEEKNLRREIERSKTAIDSARNHFEQVVDPTLIDCYIYELNAAQLRYQFLLRRFKSREV' A
#
# COMPACT_ATOMS: atom_id res chain seq x y z
N MET A 1 -12.92 33.60 -2.49
CA MET A 1 -12.77 32.46 -3.43
C MET A 1 -11.33 31.92 -3.52
N LYS A 2 -10.28 32.75 -3.68
CA LYS A 2 -8.88 32.29 -3.82
C LYS A 2 -8.36 31.38 -2.68
N ASN A 3 -8.75 31.65 -1.43
CA ASN A 3 -8.36 30.85 -0.26
C ASN A 3 -8.89 29.40 -0.29
N MET A 4 -10.07 29.20 -0.89
CA MET A 4 -10.71 27.88 -1.02
C MET A 4 -9.95 26.99 -2.01
N ILE A 5 -9.48 27.59 -3.10
CA ILE A 5 -8.71 26.90 -4.16
C ILE A 5 -7.34 26.47 -3.62
N PHE A 6 -6.66 27.36 -2.87
CA PHE A 6 -5.37 27.05 -2.27
C PHE A 6 -5.46 25.92 -1.25
N ARG A 7 -6.46 25.96 -0.35
CA ARG A 7 -6.73 24.87 0.60
C ARG A 7 -7.00 23.54 -0.11
N LYS A 8 -7.84 23.55 -1.16
CA LYS A 8 -8.14 22.34 -1.96
C LYS A 8 -6.87 21.76 -2.61
N ARG A 9 -5.96 22.60 -3.11
CA ARG A 9 -4.68 22.16 -3.69
C ARG A 9 -3.74 21.54 -2.65
N LEU A 10 -3.66 22.13 -1.45
CA LEU A 10 -2.88 21.58 -0.34
C LEU A 10 -3.38 20.21 0.11
N VAL A 11 -4.69 20.07 0.32
CA VAL A 11 -5.30 18.78 0.69
C VAL A 11 -5.00 17.71 -0.35
N ARG A 12 -5.12 18.04 -1.65
CA ARG A 12 -4.78 17.10 -2.74
C ARG A 12 -3.32 16.65 -2.69
N SER A 13 -2.39 17.57 -2.40
CA SER A 13 -0.96 17.26 -2.27
C SER A 13 -0.67 16.35 -1.08
N GLU A 14 -1.33 16.57 0.05
CA GLU A 14 -1.16 15.75 1.25
C GLU A 14 -1.74 14.35 1.06
N GLU A 15 -2.90 14.23 0.43
CA GLU A 15 -3.48 12.93 0.07
C GLU A 15 -2.57 12.13 -0.88
N GLU A 16 -1.90 12.79 -1.82
CA GLU A 16 -0.96 12.13 -2.74
C GLU A 16 0.27 11.62 -1.99
N LYS A 17 0.85 12.42 -1.10
CA LYS A 17 1.97 12.00 -0.23
C LYS A 17 1.58 10.81 0.64
N ASN A 18 0.40 10.87 1.24
CA ASN A 18 -0.14 9.77 2.05
C ASN A 18 -0.31 8.51 1.20
N LEU A 19 -0.88 8.63 -0.01
CA LEU A 19 -1.05 7.48 -0.90
C LEU A 19 0.29 6.84 -1.30
N ARG A 20 1.31 7.64 -1.64
CA ARG A 20 2.67 7.14 -1.92
C ARG A 20 3.26 6.42 -0.71
N ARG A 21 3.09 6.97 0.50
CA ARG A 21 3.56 6.34 1.73
C ARG A 21 2.87 5.00 1.98
N GLU A 22 1.58 4.89 1.75
CA GLU A 22 0.85 3.62 1.90
C GLU A 22 1.25 2.57 0.86
N ILE A 23 1.60 2.99 -0.36
CA ILE A 23 2.16 2.11 -1.41
C ILE A 23 3.49 1.53 -0.94
N GLU A 24 4.42 2.38 -0.47
CA GLU A 24 5.72 1.91 0.04
C GLU A 24 5.56 1.00 1.26
N ARG A 25 4.68 1.33 2.21
CA ARG A 25 4.36 0.46 3.34
C ARG A 25 3.84 -0.90 2.90
N SER A 26 3.00 -0.95 1.87
CA SER A 26 2.48 -2.20 1.32
C SER A 26 3.56 -3.02 0.63
N LYS A 27 4.48 -2.35 -0.07
CA LYS A 27 5.66 -3.00 -0.67
C LYS A 27 6.56 -3.62 0.40
N THR A 28 6.89 -2.87 1.46
CA THR A 28 7.68 -3.39 2.58
C THR A 28 6.99 -4.57 3.28
N ALA A 29 5.67 -4.53 3.44
CA ALA A 29 4.92 -5.66 4.02
C ALA A 29 5.00 -6.92 3.13
N ILE A 30 4.91 -6.76 1.80
CA ILE A 30 5.09 -7.86 0.85
C ILE A 30 6.48 -8.47 0.98
N ASP A 31 7.53 -7.63 0.95
CA ASP A 31 8.92 -8.08 1.04
C ASP A 31 9.18 -8.79 2.38
N SER A 32 8.66 -8.23 3.47
CA SER A 32 8.74 -8.85 4.80
C SER A 32 8.03 -10.20 4.84
N ALA A 33 6.76 -10.29 4.45
CA ALA A 33 6.01 -11.54 4.47
C ALA A 33 6.68 -12.62 3.59
N ARG A 34 7.21 -12.23 2.43
CA ARG A 34 7.95 -13.14 1.55
C ARG A 34 9.24 -13.66 2.19
N ASN A 35 10.03 -12.79 2.81
CA ASN A 35 11.25 -13.19 3.50
C ASN A 35 10.98 -14.19 4.64
N HIS A 36 9.91 -13.97 5.42
CA HIS A 36 9.53 -14.91 6.49
C HIS A 36 8.96 -16.22 5.94
N PHE A 37 8.19 -16.16 4.85
CA PHE A 37 7.69 -17.35 4.16
C PHE A 37 8.81 -18.27 3.67
N GLU A 38 9.89 -17.69 3.12
CA GLU A 38 11.03 -18.45 2.62
C GLU A 38 11.80 -19.21 3.73
N GLN A 39 11.69 -18.77 4.98
CA GLN A 39 12.42 -19.35 6.12
C GLN A 39 11.58 -20.28 7.00
N VAL A 40 10.24 -20.24 6.86
CA VAL A 40 9.36 -20.98 7.76
C VAL A 40 9.21 -22.45 7.34
N VAL A 41 9.20 -23.35 8.33
CA VAL A 41 8.96 -24.79 8.13
C VAL A 41 7.72 -25.29 8.87
N ASP A 42 7.14 -24.44 9.72
CA ASP A 42 5.89 -24.74 10.43
C ASP A 42 4.70 -24.67 9.45
N PRO A 43 3.94 -25.76 9.26
CA PRO A 43 2.82 -25.80 8.30
C PRO A 43 1.71 -24.77 8.58
N THR A 44 1.45 -24.44 9.85
CA THR A 44 0.41 -23.46 10.20
C THR A 44 0.87 -22.05 9.84
N LEU A 45 2.14 -21.75 10.08
CA LEU A 45 2.72 -20.45 9.73
C LEU A 45 2.89 -20.28 8.22
N ILE A 46 3.11 -21.35 7.46
CA ILE A 46 3.09 -21.33 5.99
C ILE A 46 1.75 -20.77 5.50
N ASP A 47 0.62 -21.30 5.98
CA ASP A 47 -0.70 -20.81 5.61
C ASP A 47 -0.92 -19.35 6.02
N CYS A 48 -0.50 -18.98 7.25
CA CYS A 48 -0.56 -17.59 7.71
C CYS A 48 0.14 -16.63 6.76
N TYR A 49 1.36 -16.96 6.34
CA TYR A 49 2.12 -16.12 5.41
C TYR A 49 1.56 -16.10 4.00
N ILE A 50 0.90 -17.18 3.54
CA ILE A 50 0.15 -17.17 2.26
C ILE A 50 -0.97 -16.12 2.32
N TYR A 51 -1.77 -16.13 3.39
CA TYR A 51 -2.85 -15.15 3.57
C TYR A 51 -2.31 -13.73 3.76
N GLU A 52 -1.25 -13.56 4.54
CA GLU A 52 -0.63 -12.26 4.77
C GLU A 52 -0.07 -11.67 3.46
N LEU A 53 0.67 -12.47 2.69
CA LEU A 53 1.23 -12.06 1.41
C LEU A 53 0.12 -11.67 0.43
N ASN A 54 -0.94 -12.47 0.32
CA ASN A 54 -2.07 -12.18 -0.55
C ASN A 54 -2.78 -10.88 -0.13
N ALA A 55 -3.02 -10.68 1.17
CA ALA A 55 -3.63 -9.45 1.68
C ALA A 55 -2.77 -8.21 1.39
N ALA A 56 -1.46 -8.30 1.58
CA ALA A 56 -0.52 -7.22 1.29
C ALA A 56 -0.47 -6.91 -0.21
N GLN A 57 -0.48 -7.93 -1.08
CA GLN A 57 -0.54 -7.78 -2.53
C GLN A 57 -1.84 -7.15 -3.01
N LEU A 58 -3.00 -7.58 -2.50
CA LEU A 58 -4.31 -6.99 -2.81
C LEU A 58 -4.35 -5.52 -2.41
N ARG A 59 -3.86 -5.19 -1.21
CA ARG A 59 -3.74 -3.79 -0.74
C ARG A 59 -2.86 -2.97 -1.68
N TYR A 60 -1.68 -3.49 -2.06
CA TYR A 60 -0.77 -2.82 -2.98
C TYR A 60 -1.41 -2.56 -4.35
N GLN A 61 -2.07 -3.57 -4.95
CA GLN A 61 -2.77 -3.42 -6.22
C GLN A 61 -3.88 -2.36 -6.16
N PHE A 62 -4.68 -2.37 -5.09
CA PHE A 62 -5.72 -1.36 -4.88
C PHE A 62 -5.12 0.05 -4.82
N LEU A 63 -4.05 0.25 -4.04
CA LEU A 63 -3.39 1.54 -3.90
C LEU A 63 -2.78 2.04 -5.22
N LEU A 64 -2.18 1.14 -6.01
CA LEU A 64 -1.67 1.49 -7.34
C LEU A 64 -2.78 1.91 -8.30
N ARG A 65 -3.92 1.21 -8.32
CA ARG A 65 -5.08 1.61 -9.13
C ARG A 65 -5.61 2.97 -8.71
N ARG A 66 -5.72 3.21 -7.41
CA ARG A 66 -6.10 4.52 -6.85
C ARG A 66 -5.12 5.62 -7.23
N PHE A 67 -3.81 5.33 -7.22
CA PHE A 67 -2.79 6.28 -7.60
C PHE A 67 -2.91 6.67 -9.08
N LYS A 68 -2.97 5.68 -9.98
CA LYS A 68 -3.16 5.90 -11.42
C LYS A 68 -4.45 6.69 -11.74
N SER A 69 -5.55 6.40 -11.04
CA SER A 69 -6.82 7.12 -11.22
C SER A 69 -6.77 8.61 -10.87
N ARG A 70 -5.72 9.06 -10.17
CA ARG A 70 -5.51 10.46 -9.77
C ARG A 70 -4.54 11.21 -10.69
N GLU A 71 -3.85 10.51 -11.59
CA GLU A 71 -2.99 11.12 -12.62
C GLU A 71 -3.80 11.59 -13.85
N VAL A 72 -5.03 11.08 -14.01
CA VAL A 72 -6.00 11.47 -15.05
C VAL A 72 -6.86 12.63 -14.57
#